data_AF-A0A699YV81-F1
#
_entry.id   AF-A0A699YV81-F1
#
_cell.length_a   1.000
_cell.length_b   1.000
_cell.length_c   1.000
_cell.angle_alpha   90.00
_cell.angle_beta   90.00
_cell.angle_gamma   90.00
#
_symmetry.space_group_name_H-M   'P 1'
#
loop_
_entity.id
_entity.type
_entity.pdbx_description
1 polymer ?
#
loop_
_entity_poly.entity_id
_entity_poly.type
_entity_poly.pdbx_seq_one_letter_code
_entity_poly.pdbx_strand_id
1 'polypeptide(L)'
;MKKQTSKRASVCRYLEWDEYFMQLALLTAQRSKDPNKQVGAVIVGQQQVILAVGYNGFPRGCSDAALPWAKEPPEGITDLLDTKYPYVVHAEANALLNKNAASVEGASLYVTLFPCNECAKLLIQAGIKEVVFLEANTAHHLCQAATTG
;
A
#
# COMPACT_ATOMS: atom_id res chain seq x y z
N MET A 1 -30.26 -23.02 -35.09
CA MET A 1 -30.09 -22.09 -33.95
C MET A 1 -29.02 -22.65 -33.01
N LYS A 2 -27.87 -21.97 -32.91
CA LYS A 2 -26.73 -22.43 -32.08
C LYS A 2 -27.07 -22.14 -30.62
N LYS A 3 -27.14 -23.18 -29.77
CA LYS A 3 -27.27 -23.03 -28.32
C LYS A 3 -25.94 -22.47 -27.80
N GLN A 4 -25.93 -21.19 -27.44
CA GLN A 4 -24.87 -20.61 -26.61
C GLN A 4 -25.02 -21.18 -25.20
N THR A 5 -24.22 -22.18 -24.88
CA THR A 5 -24.00 -22.58 -23.49
C THR A 5 -23.13 -21.51 -22.83
N SER A 6 -23.77 -20.60 -22.10
CA SER A 6 -23.10 -19.67 -21.20
C SER A 6 -22.33 -20.48 -20.14
N LYS A 7 -21.00 -20.47 -20.20
CA LYS A 7 -20.15 -20.95 -19.11
C LYS A 7 -20.34 -19.98 -17.94
N ARG A 8 -21.17 -20.35 -16.96
CA ARG A 8 -21.21 -19.70 -15.65
C ARG A 8 -19.81 -19.78 -15.05
N ALA A 9 -19.18 -18.64 -14.80
CA ALA A 9 -18.01 -18.56 -13.94
C ALA A 9 -18.38 -19.22 -12.60
N SER A 10 -17.54 -20.13 -12.12
CA SER A 10 -17.69 -20.74 -10.81
C SER A 10 -17.59 -19.64 -9.75
N VAL A 11 -18.71 -19.29 -9.13
CA VAL A 11 -18.71 -18.37 -7.98
C VAL A 11 -17.97 -19.07 -6.85
N CYS A 12 -16.74 -18.65 -6.56
CA CYS A 12 -16.05 -19.08 -5.35
C CYS A 12 -16.87 -18.60 -4.16
N ARG A 13 -17.27 -19.51 -3.26
CA ARG A 13 -18.27 -19.23 -2.23
C ARG A 13 -17.71 -18.42 -1.04
N TYR A 14 -16.41 -18.19 -1.03
CA TYR A 14 -15.64 -17.44 -0.04
C TYR A 14 -14.38 -16.85 -0.70
N LEU A 15 -13.76 -15.87 -0.03
CA LEU A 15 -12.56 -15.19 -0.51
C LEU A 15 -11.32 -16.04 -0.24
N GLU A 16 -10.46 -16.20 -1.24
CA GLU A 16 -9.11 -16.73 -1.06
C GLU A 16 -8.25 -15.71 -0.30
N TRP A 17 -7.17 -16.18 0.35
CA TRP A 17 -6.37 -15.35 1.25
C TRP A 17 -5.78 -14.11 0.59
N ASP A 18 -5.16 -14.25 -0.58
CA ASP A 18 -4.58 -13.10 -1.29
C ASP A 18 -5.65 -12.08 -1.68
N GLU A 19 -6.82 -12.56 -2.10
CA GLU A 19 -7.96 -11.72 -2.45
C GLU A 19 -8.46 -10.98 -1.20
N TYR A 20 -8.62 -11.68 -0.08
CA TYR A 20 -9.04 -11.11 1.19
C TYR A 20 -8.07 -10.01 1.67
N PHE A 21 -6.76 -10.29 1.69
CA PHE A 21 -5.77 -9.32 2.18
C PHE A 21 -5.62 -8.12 1.26
N MET A 22 -5.70 -8.32 -0.06
CA MET A 22 -5.68 -7.20 -1.02
C MET A 22 -6.96 -6.37 -0.93
N GLN A 23 -8.13 -6.98 -0.77
CA GLN A 23 -9.39 -6.25 -0.52
C GLN A 23 -9.31 -5.44 0.79
N LEU A 24 -8.71 -5.99 1.84
CA LEU A 24 -8.48 -5.27 3.08
C LEU A 24 -7.51 -4.08 2.89
N ALA A 25 -6.47 -4.22 2.06
CA ALA A 25 -5.57 -3.11 1.72
C ALA A 25 -6.32 -2.01 0.98
N LEU A 26 -7.18 -2.36 0.02
CA LEU A 26 -8.04 -1.41 -0.70
C LEU A 26 -9.02 -0.69 0.25
N LEU A 27 -9.65 -1.42 1.18
CA LEU A 27 -10.54 -0.83 2.19
C LEU A 27 -9.76 0.12 3.12
N THR A 28 -8.56 -0.29 3.52
CA THR A 28 -7.67 0.52 4.38
C THR A 28 -7.27 1.81 3.68
N ALA A 29 -7.01 1.77 2.36
CA ALA A 29 -6.68 2.96 1.57
C ALA A 29 -7.78 4.03 1.65
N GLN A 30 -9.06 3.64 1.76
CA GLN A 30 -10.19 4.58 1.87
C GLN A 30 -10.17 5.44 3.14
N ARG A 31 -9.29 5.14 4.12
CA ARG A 31 -9.05 6.00 5.29
C ARG A 31 -8.14 7.18 5.00
N SER A 32 -7.37 7.15 3.92
CA SER A 32 -6.48 8.23 3.50
C SER A 32 -7.28 9.50 3.19
N LYS A 33 -6.71 10.64 3.59
CA LYS A 33 -7.25 11.97 3.34
C LYS A 33 -6.54 12.68 2.18
N ASP A 34 -5.53 12.04 1.57
CA ASP A 34 -4.87 12.58 0.39
C ASP A 34 -5.88 12.63 -0.76
N PRO A 35 -6.19 13.79 -1.36
CA PRO A 35 -7.16 13.88 -2.44
C PRO A 35 -6.65 13.29 -3.76
N ASN A 36 -5.34 13.04 -3.87
CA ASN A 36 -4.72 12.67 -5.14
C ASN A 36 -4.50 11.17 -5.31
N LYS A 37 -4.05 10.49 -4.26
CA LYS A 37 -3.72 9.07 -4.30
C LYS A 37 -3.91 8.48 -2.91
N GLN A 38 -4.80 7.49 -2.81
CA GLN A 38 -5.05 6.75 -1.60
C GLN A 38 -4.35 5.40 -1.71
N VAL A 39 -3.43 5.12 -0.78
CA VAL A 39 -2.65 3.88 -0.73
C VAL A 39 -2.92 3.20 0.60
N GLY A 40 -3.13 1.88 0.55
CA GLY A 40 -3.34 1.04 1.72
C GLY A 40 -2.36 -0.13 1.74
N ALA A 41 -2.01 -0.57 2.93
CA ALA A 41 -1.02 -1.59 3.22
C ALA A 41 -1.49 -2.48 4.37
N VAL A 42 -1.27 -3.79 4.26
CA VAL A 42 -1.60 -4.80 5.27
C VAL A 42 -0.40 -5.72 5.42
N ILE A 43 0.08 -5.89 6.65
CA ILE A 43 1.15 -6.84 6.97
C ILE A 43 0.52 -8.10 7.56
N VAL A 44 0.86 -9.25 6.99
CA VAL A 44 0.29 -10.56 7.33
C VAL A 44 1.41 -11.50 7.76
N GLY A 45 1.29 -12.06 8.95
CA GLY A 45 2.24 -13.04 9.48
C GLY A 45 2.11 -14.40 8.78
N GLN A 46 3.07 -15.28 9.02
CA GLN A 46 3.16 -16.60 8.38
C GLN A 46 1.94 -17.50 8.64
N GLN A 47 1.21 -17.27 9.74
CA GLN A 47 -0.03 -18.00 10.08
C GLN A 47 -1.29 -17.29 9.54
N GLN A 48 -1.15 -16.42 8.52
CA GLN A 48 -2.26 -15.70 7.90
C GLN A 48 -3.02 -14.77 8.87
N VAL A 49 -2.32 -14.30 9.90
CA VAL A 49 -2.85 -13.34 10.89
C VAL A 49 -2.39 -11.93 10.51
N ILE A 50 -3.33 -10.98 10.51
CA ILE A 50 -3.03 -9.57 10.28
C ILE A 50 -2.25 -9.02 11.47
N LEU A 51 -1.03 -8.57 11.20
CA LEU A 51 -0.14 -7.96 12.20
C LEU A 51 -0.26 -6.44 12.20
N ALA A 52 -0.58 -5.84 11.05
CA ALA A 52 -0.70 -4.40 10.93
C ALA A 52 -1.52 -3.97 9.73
N VAL A 53 -2.07 -2.76 9.80
CA VAL A 53 -2.67 -2.05 8.67
C VAL A 53 -2.14 -0.62 8.64
N GLY A 54 -2.02 -0.04 7.45
CA GLY A 54 -1.56 1.32 7.25
C GLY A 54 -2.15 1.94 5.98
N TYR A 55 -2.34 3.26 6.01
CA TYR A 55 -2.71 4.07 4.85
C TYR A 55 -1.82 5.31 4.80
N ASN A 56 -1.70 5.95 3.64
CA ASN A 56 -0.90 7.17 3.53
C ASN A 56 -1.61 8.36 4.20
N GLY A 57 -0.86 9.15 4.96
CA GLY A 57 -1.39 10.30 5.68
C GLY A 57 -0.32 11.08 6.42
N PHE A 58 -0.70 12.21 7.03
CA PHE A 58 0.23 12.96 7.88
C PHE A 58 0.56 12.22 9.19
N PRO A 59 1.64 12.60 9.88
CA PRO A 59 2.04 11.97 11.13
C PRO A 59 0.95 12.11 12.20
N ARG A 60 0.95 11.19 13.16
CA ARG A 60 -0.04 11.19 14.25
C ARG A 60 -0.01 12.51 15.01
N GLY A 61 -1.18 13.11 15.21
CA GLY A 61 -1.33 14.39 15.91
C GLY A 61 -1.15 15.62 15.03
N CYS A 62 -0.75 15.47 13.77
CA CYS A 62 -0.74 16.57 12.80
C CYS A 62 -2.13 16.74 12.17
N SER A 63 -2.61 17.98 12.07
CA SER A 63 -3.91 18.29 11.49
C SER A 63 -3.87 18.26 9.97
N ASP A 64 -4.83 17.58 9.34
CA ASP A 64 -4.99 17.56 7.89
C ASP A 64 -5.43 18.90 7.30
N ALA A 65 -5.88 19.84 8.14
CA ALA A 65 -6.21 21.21 7.74
C ALA A 65 -5.02 22.17 7.90
N ALA A 66 -4.00 21.79 8.68
CA ALA A 66 -2.83 22.64 8.95
C ALA A 66 -1.67 22.38 7.98
N LEU A 67 -1.62 21.20 7.35
CA LEU A 67 -0.56 20.80 6.43
C LEU A 67 -1.07 20.75 4.98
N PRO A 68 -0.23 21.13 4.00
CA PRO A 68 -0.62 21.19 2.61
C PRO A 68 -0.76 19.80 1.98
N TRP A 69 -1.87 19.56 1.28
CA TRP A 69 -2.08 18.37 0.45
C TRP A 69 -1.66 18.56 -1.03
N ALA A 70 -1.23 19.77 -1.39
CA ALA A 70 -0.85 20.12 -2.74
C ALA A 70 0.43 19.38 -3.17
N LYS A 71 0.47 18.97 -4.44
CA LYS A 71 1.66 18.38 -5.07
C LYS A 71 2.65 19.45 -5.53
N GLU A 72 2.17 20.64 -5.82
CA GLU A 72 2.95 21.78 -6.29
C GLU A 72 2.74 22.93 -5.33
N PRO A 73 3.78 23.75 -5.10
CA PRO A 73 3.65 24.94 -4.26
C PRO A 73 2.69 25.95 -4.90
N PRO A 74 2.10 26.87 -4.11
CA PRO A 74 1.30 27.96 -4.65
C PRO A 74 2.09 28.81 -5.65
N GLU A 75 1.36 29.48 -6.56
CA GLU A 75 1.97 30.33 -7.58
C GLU A 75 2.87 31.41 -6.95
N GLY A 76 4.12 31.51 -7.42
CA GLY A 76 5.12 32.44 -6.90
C GLY A 76 5.91 31.93 -5.69
N ILE A 77 5.63 30.71 -5.20
CA ILE A 77 6.38 30.05 -4.13
C ILE A 77 7.14 28.85 -4.71
N THR A 78 8.40 28.67 -4.29
CA THR A 78 9.24 27.54 -4.74
C THR A 78 9.65 26.61 -3.60
N ASP A 79 9.18 26.86 -2.38
CA ASP A 79 9.52 26.04 -1.23
C ASP A 79 8.79 24.69 -1.26
N LEU A 80 9.55 23.61 -1.09
CA LEU A 80 9.02 22.26 -0.98
C LEU A 80 8.18 22.07 0.27
N LEU A 81 8.39 22.89 1.31
CA LEU A 81 7.61 22.88 2.55
C LEU A 81 6.14 23.26 2.35
N ASP A 82 5.78 23.90 1.23
CA ASP A 82 4.39 24.20 0.86
C ASP A 82 3.73 23.05 0.08
N THR A 83 4.41 21.91 -0.06
CA THR A 83 3.89 20.70 -0.67
C THR A 83 3.66 19.60 0.37
N LYS A 84 2.91 18.56 0.01
CA LYS A 84 2.66 17.42 0.90
C LYS A 84 3.89 16.54 1.18
N TYR A 85 4.87 16.54 0.26
CA TYR A 85 5.94 15.52 0.23
C TYR A 85 6.80 15.44 1.50
N PRO A 86 7.14 16.54 2.19
CA PRO A 86 7.92 16.48 3.42
C PRO A 86 7.16 15.85 4.60
N TYR A 87 5.83 15.82 4.54
CA TYR A 87 4.99 15.48 5.69
C TYR A 87 4.25 14.16 5.54
N VAL A 88 3.94 13.73 4.31
CA VAL A 88 3.17 12.50 4.09
C VAL A 88 4.00 11.28 4.48
N VAL A 89 3.44 10.47 5.38
CA VAL A 89 3.93 9.12 5.69
C VAL A 89 3.22 8.13 4.79
N HIS A 90 3.99 7.27 4.12
CA HIS A 90 3.48 6.25 3.22
C HIS A 90 2.74 5.13 3.96
N ALA A 91 1.88 4.40 3.24
CA ALA A 91 1.05 3.35 3.82
C ALA A 91 1.89 2.22 4.43
N GLU A 92 2.98 1.84 3.77
CA GLU A 92 3.91 0.78 4.16
C GLU A 92 4.64 1.14 5.46
N ALA A 93 5.13 2.38 5.54
CA ALA A 93 5.77 2.91 6.75
C ALA A 93 4.77 2.96 7.91
N ASN A 94 3.55 3.46 7.67
CA ASN A 94 2.50 3.45 8.68
C ASN A 94 2.14 2.03 9.13
N ALA A 95 2.07 1.05 8.22
CA ALA A 95 1.82 -0.35 8.59
C ALA A 95 2.93 -0.89 9.50
N LEU A 96 4.21 -0.66 9.19
CA LEU A 96 5.33 -1.06 10.05
C LEU A 96 5.29 -0.41 11.43
N LEU A 97 4.87 0.85 11.51
CA LEU A 97 4.75 1.62 12.76
C LEU A 97 3.49 1.28 13.56
N ASN A 98 2.46 0.73 12.92
CA ASN A 98 1.19 0.35 13.53
C ASN A 98 1.13 -1.12 14.00
N LYS A 99 2.20 -1.90 13.81
CA LYS A 99 2.20 -3.33 14.12
C LYS A 99 1.82 -3.61 15.57
N ASN A 100 0.96 -4.62 15.76
CA ASN A 100 0.56 -5.13 17.06
C ASN A 100 1.49 -6.26 17.57
N ALA A 101 2.49 -6.63 16.78
CA ALA A 101 3.47 -7.67 17.09
C ALA A 101 4.87 -7.08 17.35
N ALA A 102 5.66 -7.78 18.16
CA ALA A 102 7.04 -7.38 18.44
C ALA A 102 7.92 -7.37 17.17
N SER A 103 7.65 -8.29 16.24
CA SER A 103 8.36 -8.42 14.97
C SER A 103 7.39 -8.71 13.82
N VAL A 104 7.81 -8.35 12.61
CA VAL A 104 7.17 -8.71 11.34
C VAL A 104 8.13 -9.54 10.46
N GLU A 105 9.20 -10.06 11.05
CA GLU A 105 10.16 -10.89 10.34
C GLU A 105 9.47 -12.14 9.78
N GLY A 106 9.72 -12.43 8.50
CA GLY A 106 9.08 -13.55 7.81
C GLY A 106 7.68 -13.25 7.27
N ALA A 107 7.12 -12.07 7.53
CA ALA A 107 5.77 -11.69 7.09
C ALA A 107 5.72 -11.25 5.61
N SER A 108 4.51 -11.22 5.06
CA SER A 108 4.18 -10.70 3.73
C SER A 108 3.46 -9.35 3.85
N LEU A 109 3.72 -8.45 2.91
CA LEU A 109 3.02 -7.17 2.76
C LEU A 109 2.07 -7.23 1.57
N TYR A 110 0.80 -6.90 1.77
CA TYR A 110 -0.15 -6.61 0.70
C TYR A 110 -0.34 -5.09 0.60
N VAL A 111 -0.10 -4.52 -0.57
CA VAL A 111 -0.13 -3.06 -0.77
C VAL A 111 -0.82 -2.69 -2.08
N THR A 112 -1.60 -1.60 -2.09
CA THR A 112 -2.34 -1.22 -3.30
C THR A 112 -1.45 -0.66 -4.42
N LEU A 113 -0.25 -0.16 -4.09
CA LEU A 113 0.73 0.41 -5.02
C LEU A 113 2.13 -0.14 -4.72
N PHE A 114 2.91 -0.43 -5.75
CA PHE A 114 4.29 -0.87 -5.59
C PHE A 114 5.11 0.09 -4.70
N PRO A 115 5.83 -0.40 -3.67
CA PRO A 115 6.53 0.45 -2.72
C PRO A 115 7.61 1.32 -3.35
N CYS A 116 7.79 2.55 -2.83
CA CYS A 116 8.94 3.37 -3.21
C CYS A 116 10.25 2.80 -2.61
N ASN A 117 11.40 3.28 -3.11
CA ASN A 117 12.71 2.85 -2.64
C ASN A 117 12.93 3.07 -1.13
N GLU A 118 12.40 4.15 -0.54
CA GLU A 118 12.50 4.38 0.91
C GLU A 118 11.65 3.38 1.70
N CYS A 119 10.43 3.08 1.26
CA CYS A 119 9.60 2.05 1.89
C CYS A 119 10.21 0.65 1.71
N ALA A 120 10.77 0.35 0.54
CA ALA A 120 11.46 -0.91 0.28
C ALA A 120 12.63 -1.14 1.25
N LYS A 121 13.46 -0.12 1.51
CA LYS A 121 14.52 -0.19 2.54
C LYS A 121 13.96 -0.56 3.92
N LEU A 122 12.88 0.10 4.34
CA LEU A 122 12.24 -0.16 5.63
C LEU A 122 11.70 -1.58 5.73
N LEU A 123 11.03 -2.07 4.67
CA LEU A 123 10.45 -3.41 4.61
C LEU A 123 11.53 -4.49 4.67
N ILE A 124 12.62 -4.32 3.91
CA ILE A 124 13.77 -5.24 3.92
C ILE A 124 14.41 -5.28 5.31
N GLN A 125 14.68 -4.12 5.91
CA GLN A 125 15.27 -4.04 7.25
C GLN A 125 14.35 -4.59 8.34
N ALA A 126 13.03 -4.53 8.15
CA ALA A 126 12.05 -5.10 9.07
C ALA A 126 11.89 -6.63 8.92
N GLY A 127 12.51 -7.24 7.91
CA GLY A 127 12.47 -8.68 7.68
C GLY A 127 11.25 -9.19 6.90
N ILE A 128 10.50 -8.30 6.21
CA ILE A 128 9.43 -8.70 5.29
C ILE A 128 10.03 -9.53 4.15
N LYS A 129 9.41 -10.66 3.81
CA LYS A 129 9.93 -11.60 2.81
C LYS A 129 9.23 -11.53 1.47
N GLU A 130 8.03 -10.99 1.43
CA GLU A 130 7.21 -10.93 0.23
C GLU A 130 6.40 -9.64 0.20
N VAL A 131 6.26 -9.08 -1.01
CA VAL A 131 5.40 -7.91 -1.27
C VAL A 131 4.47 -8.27 -2.43
N VAL A 132 3.18 -8.32 -2.13
CA VAL A 132 2.10 -8.49 -3.10
C VAL A 132 1.48 -7.12 -3.36
N PHE A 133 1.43 -6.69 -4.62
CA PHE A 133 0.92 -5.37 -5.00
C PHE A 133 -0.11 -5.42 -6.11
N LEU A 134 -1.06 -4.48 -6.09
CA LEU A 134 -2.11 -4.38 -7.11
C LEU A 134 -1.65 -3.58 -8.34
N GLU A 135 -1.13 -2.38 -8.12
CA GLU A 135 -0.68 -1.49 -9.20
C GLU A 135 0.84 -1.39 -9.24
N ALA A 136 1.43 -1.63 -10.41
CA ALA A 136 2.82 -1.27 -10.66
C ALA A 136 2.92 0.24 -10.90
N ASN A 137 3.89 0.91 -10.29
CA ASN A 137 4.21 2.29 -10.65
C ASN A 137 4.80 2.31 -12.07
N THR A 138 4.35 3.22 -12.94
CA THR A 138 4.75 3.30 -14.36
C THR A 138 6.26 3.50 -14.56
N ALA A 139 6.98 3.95 -13.53
CA ALA A 139 8.44 4.04 -13.52
C ALA A 139 9.17 2.67 -13.46
N HIS A 140 8.47 1.56 -13.19
CA HIS A 140 9.08 0.24 -12.94
C HIS A 140 8.79 -0.85 -13.98
N HIS A 141 8.26 -0.52 -15.17
CA HIS A 141 8.18 -1.47 -16.29
C HIS A 141 9.53 -2.04 -16.74
N LEU A 142 10.65 -1.58 -16.17
CA LEU A 142 12.01 -2.05 -16.47
C LEU A 142 12.53 -3.14 -15.53
N CYS A 143 11.83 -3.48 -14.43
CA CYS A 143 12.37 -4.37 -13.37
C CYS A 143 11.59 -5.69 -13.17
N GLN A 144 10.97 -6.24 -14.21
CA GLN A 144 10.42 -7.61 -14.19
C GLN A 144 11.34 -8.66 -14.85
N ALA A 145 12.56 -8.27 -15.26
CA ALA A 145 13.48 -9.16 -15.98
C ALA A 145 14.51 -9.89 -15.09
N ALA A 146 14.46 -9.79 -13.75
CA ALA A 146 15.62 -10.15 -12.91
C ALA A 146 15.37 -11.14 -11.74
N THR A 147 14.23 -11.81 -11.63
CA THR A 147 13.99 -12.76 -10.51
C THR A 147 13.51 -14.16 -10.92
N THR A 148 13.77 -14.57 -12.17
CA THR A 148 13.79 -16.01 -12.51
C THR A 148 15.24 -16.46 -12.71
N GLY A 149 15.86 -16.92 -11.63
CA GLY A 149 17.21 -17.49 -11.60
C GLY A 149 17.45 -18.18 -10.28
#